data_AF-A0A7X4IIT1-F1
#
_entry.id   AF-A0A7X4IIT1-F1
#
_cell.length_a   1.000
_cell.length_b   1.000
_cell.length_c   1.000
_cell.angle_alpha   90.00
_cell.angle_beta   90.00
_cell.angle_gamma   90.00
#
_symmetry.space_group_name_H-M   'P 1'
#
loop_
_entity.id
_entity.type
_entity.pdbx_description
1 polymer ?
#
loop_
_entity_poly.entity_id
_entity_poly.type
_entity_poly.pdbx_seq_one_letter_code
_entity_poly.pdbx_strand_id
1 'polypeptide(L)' 'MKILTLRLDEALYAKISSRSKRRKTIRSEVVREALNAYFEKSNNSSKESAFELAHDLAGTVAGPTDLSVNKIHLKGFGP' A
#
# COMPACT_ATOMS: atom_id res chain seq x y z
N MET A 1 -5.92 -16.20 -10.06
CA MET A 1 -4.76 -16.51 -9.17
C MET A 1 -3.60 -16.95 -10.03
N LYS A 2 -2.36 -16.59 -9.68
CA LYS A 2 -1.13 -17.05 -10.36
C LYS A 2 -0.34 -17.97 -9.41
N ILE A 3 0.43 -18.90 -9.96
CA ILE A 3 1.28 -19.82 -9.19
C ILE A 3 2.70 -19.26 -9.12
N LEU A 4 3.27 -19.22 -7.92
CA LEU A 4 4.65 -18.85 -7.66
C LEU A 4 5.36 -20.04 -7.03
N THR A 5 6.42 -20.53 -7.69
CA THR A 5 7.29 -21.58 -7.15
C THR A 5 8.54 -20.93 -6.56
N LEU A 6 8.82 -21.24 -5.30
CA LEU A 6 9.88 -20.61 -4.52
C LEU A 6 10.71 -21.67 -3.80
N ARG A 7 12.03 -21.52 -3.85
CA ARG A 7 12.95 -22.35 -3.05
C ARG A 7 13.08 -21.71 -1.68
N LEU A 8 12.99 -22.54 -0.63
CA LEU A 8 13.08 -22.10 0.76
C LEU A 8 14.08 -22.97 1.50
N ASP A 9 14.83 -22.34 2.40
CA ASP A 9 15.62 -23.08 3.38
C ASP A 9 14.70 -23.85 4.33
N GLU A 10 15.19 -24.98 4.83
CA GLU A 10 14.42 -25.89 5.68
C GLU A 10 13.91 -25.21 6.96
N ALA A 11 14.73 -24.34 7.55
CA ALA A 11 14.36 -23.56 8.72
C ALA A 11 13.17 -22.62 8.46
N LEU A 12 13.11 -22.00 7.27
CA LEU A 12 12.01 -21.10 6.91
C LEU A 12 10.74 -21.89 6.59
N TYR A 13 10.88 -23.02 5.90
CA TYR A 13 9.77 -23.93 5.62
C TYR A 13 9.14 -24.49 6.91
N ALA A 14 9.97 -24.83 7.91
CA ALA A 14 9.52 -25.27 9.22
C ALA A 14 8.72 -24.18 9.96
N LYS A 15 9.17 -22.92 9.91
CA LYS A 15 8.45 -21.76 10.48
C LYS A 15 7.09 -21.53 9.84
N ILE A 16 7.01 -21.64 8.51
CA ILE A 16 5.74 -21.50 7.77
C ILE A 16 4.78 -22.64 8.16
N SER A 17 5.30 -23.87 8.21
CA SER A 17 4.50 -25.05 8.55
C SER A 17 4.00 -25.03 9.99
N SER A 18 4.82 -24.56 10.95
CA SER A 18 4.39 -24.44 12.35
C SER A 18 3.32 -23.37 12.52
N ARG A 19 3.44 -22.21 11.85
CA ARG A 19 2.40 -21.17 11.85
C ARG A 19 1.10 -21.65 11.21
N SER A 20 1.17 -22.35 10.09
CA SER A 20 0.00 -22.94 9.41
C SER A 20 -0.73 -23.91 10.35
N LYS A 21 0.00 -24.82 11.03
CA LYS A 21 -0.60 -25.73 12.03
C LYS A 21 -1.25 -24.97 13.18
N ARG A 22 -0.57 -23.97 13.74
CA ARG A 22 -1.07 -23.21 14.90
C ARG A 22 -2.34 -22.41 14.56
N ARG A 23 -2.44 -21.87 13.34
CA ARG A 23 -3.58 -21.09 12.88
C ARG A 23 -4.68 -21.92 12.21
N LYS A 24 -4.48 -23.23 12.04
CA LYS A 24 -5.36 -24.12 11.25
C LYS A 24 -5.59 -23.64 9.81
N THR A 25 -4.60 -22.98 9.23
CA THR A 25 -4.63 -22.45 7.85
C THR A 25 -3.66 -23.19 6.94
N ILE A 26 -3.74 -22.96 5.63
CA ILE A 26 -2.81 -23.57 4.66
C ILE A 26 -1.51 -22.76 4.54
N ARG A 27 -0.41 -23.42 4.15
CA ARG A 27 0.90 -22.77 4.02
C ARG A 27 0.90 -21.57 3.06
N SER A 28 0.17 -21.69 1.94
CA SER A 28 0.09 -20.61 0.95
C SER A 28 -0.63 -19.37 1.48
N GLU A 29 -1.51 -19.53 2.46
CA GLU A 29 -2.19 -18.41 3.13
C GLU A 29 -1.23 -17.67 4.05
N VAL A 30 -0.43 -18.40 4.84
CA VAL A 30 0.64 -17.82 5.66
C VAL A 30 1.66 -17.07 4.80
N VAL A 31 2.04 -17.63 3.66
CA VAL A 31 2.98 -16.98 2.72
C VAL A 31 2.35 -15.74 2.10
N ARG A 32 1.07 -15.78 1.70
CA ARG A 32 0.36 -14.63 1.13
C ARG A 32 0.22 -13.49 2.13
N GLU A 33 -0.14 -13.80 3.39
CA GLU A 33 -0.22 -12.81 4.47
C GLU A 33 1.14 -12.14 4.70
N ALA A 34 2.22 -12.92 4.73
CA ALA A 34 3.57 -12.38 4.91
C ALA A 34 4.00 -11.47 3.75
N LEU A 35 3.68 -11.85 2.50
CA LEU A 35 3.96 -11.03 1.33
C LEU A 35 3.15 -9.72 1.34
N ASN A 36 1.85 -9.79 1.65
CA ASN A 36 1.01 -8.60 1.75
C ASN A 36 1.56 -7.64 2.83
N ALA A 37 1.87 -8.16 4.02
CA ALA A 37 2.44 -7.36 5.09
C ALA A 37 3.81 -6.76 4.73
N TYR A 38 4.62 -7.46 3.94
CA TYR A 38 5.90 -6.94 3.43
C TYR A 38 5.69 -5.74 2.51
N PHE A 39 4.76 -5.84 1.56
CA PHE A 39 4.47 -4.75 0.61
C PHE A 39 3.75 -3.56 1.28
N GLU A 40 2.80 -3.81 2.19
CA GLU A 40 2.16 -2.76 2.98
C GLU A 40 3.17 -2.01 3.87
N LYS A 41 4.12 -2.74 4.46
CA LYS A 41 5.20 -2.12 5.24
C LYS A 41 6.17 -1.33 4.36
N SER A 42 6.41 -1.78 3.13
CA SER A 42 7.22 -1.06 2.15
C SER A 42 6.56 0.27 1.76
N ASN A 43 5.25 0.26 1.47
CA ASN A 43 4.51 1.48 1.13
C ASN A 43 4.48 2.50 2.27
N ASN A 44 4.49 2.04 3.53
CA ASN A 44 4.59 2.91 4.70
C ASN A 44 6.01 3.47 4.95
N SER A 45 7.04 2.93 4.27
CA SER A 45 8.43 3.37 4.43
C SER A 45 8.89 4.38 3.37
N SER A 46 8.26 4.38 2.21
CA SER A 46 8.15 5.59 1.39
C SER A 46 7.17 6.50 2.10
N LYS A 47 7.61 7.64 2.62
CA LYS A 47 6.69 8.76 2.84
C LYS A 47 6.15 9.11 1.46
N GLU A 48 5.04 8.47 1.06
CA GLU A 48 4.35 8.82 -0.17
C GLU A 48 4.10 10.32 -0.07
N SER A 49 4.69 11.06 -1.01
CA SER A 49 4.56 12.51 -0.99
C SER A 49 3.07 12.85 -1.08
N ALA A 50 2.65 14.00 -0.55
CA ALA A 50 1.26 14.43 -0.69
C ALA A 50 0.78 14.42 -2.16
N PHE A 51 1.72 14.55 -3.11
CA PHE A 51 1.48 14.38 -4.53
C PHE A 51 1.15 12.93 -4.94
N GLU A 52 1.90 11.94 -4.48
CA GLU A 52 1.65 10.52 -4.82
C GLU A 52 0.30 10.04 -4.31
N LEU A 53 -0.10 10.49 -3.10
CA LEU A 53 -1.40 10.19 -2.51
C LEU A 53 -2.59 10.81 -3.26
N ALA A 54 -2.37 11.89 -4.01
CA ALA A 54 -3.41 12.62 -4.72
C ALA A 54 -3.24 12.59 -6.25
N HIS A 55 -2.34 11.74 -6.75
CA HIS A 55 -2.00 11.72 -8.17
C HIS A 55 -3.19 11.33 -9.05
N ASP A 56 -4.01 10.39 -8.58
CA ASP A 56 -5.24 9.94 -9.22
C ASP A 56 -6.37 10.99 -9.22
N LEU A 57 -6.29 11.99 -8.33
CA LEU A 57 -7.21 13.11 -8.27
C LEU A 57 -6.84 14.24 -9.24
N ALA A 58 -5.62 14.26 -9.77
CA ALA A 58 -5.17 15.30 -10.68
C ALA A 58 -6.01 15.30 -11.98
N GLY A 59 -6.72 16.40 -12.24
CA GLY A 59 -7.57 16.56 -13.43
C GLY A 59 -8.99 15.97 -13.30
N THR A 60 -9.36 15.42 -12.15
CA THR A 60 -10.73 14.94 -11.88
C THR A 60 -11.73 16.07 -11.60
N VAL A 61 -11.24 17.27 -11.30
CA VAL A 61 -12.05 18.44 -10.94
C VAL A 61 -11.75 19.57 -11.91
N ALA A 62 -12.80 20.20 -12.43
CA ALA A 62 -12.67 21.45 -13.17
C ALA A 62 -12.53 22.62 -12.18
N GLY A 63 -11.44 23.36 -12.27
CA GLY A 63 -11.16 24.51 -11.42
C GLY A 63 -10.62 25.69 -12.22
N PRO A 64 -10.51 26.88 -11.59
CA PRO A 64 -9.84 28.03 -12.19
C PRO A 64 -8.41 27.66 -12.61
N THR A 65 -7.92 28.27 -13.69
CA THR A 65 -6.55 28.07 -14.19
C THR A 65 -5.48 28.40 -13.16
N ASP A 66 -5.80 29.24 -12.17
CA ASP A 66 -4.90 29.67 -11.12
C ASP A 66 -5.64 29.79 -9.78
N LEU A 67 -5.24 28.96 -8.83
CA LEU A 67 -5.70 29.00 -7.43
C LEU A 67 -4.66 29.62 -6.49
N SER A 68 -3.43 29.88 -6.94
CA SER A 68 -2.29 30.26 -6.09
C SER A 68 -2.00 31.76 -6.11
N VAL A 69 -2.34 32.50 -7.18
CA VAL A 69 -2.00 33.93 -7.28
C VAL A 69 -3.22 34.85 -7.17
N ASN A 70 -4.39 34.42 -7.64
CA ASN A 70 -5.59 35.24 -7.61
C ASN A 70 -6.34 35.13 -6.26
N LYS A 71 -6.02 36.05 -5.34
CA LYS A 71 -6.61 36.16 -3.99
C LYS A 71 -8.15 36.22 -3.97
N ILE A 72 -8.82 36.57 -5.08
CA ILE A 72 -10.28 36.55 -5.17
C ILE A 72 -10.82 35.13 -4.96
N HIS A 73 -10.09 34.10 -5.42
CA HIS A 73 -10.47 32.70 -5.26
C HIS A 73 -10.19 32.12 -3.86
N LEU A 74 -9.49 32.87 -3.01
CA LEU A 74 -9.24 32.52 -1.60
C LEU A 74 -10.25 33.16 -0.62
N LYS A 75 -11.21 33.96 -1.11
CA LYS A 75 -12.27 34.52 -0.25
C LYS A 75 -13.11 33.40 0.35
N GLY A 76 -13.06 33.26 1.68
CA GLY A 76 -13.80 32.25 2.44
C GLY A 76 -13.06 30.91 2.62
N PHE A 77 -11.79 30.82 2.22
CA PHE A 77 -10.96 29.64 2.48
C PHE A 77 -10.17 29.83 3.79
N GLY A 78 -10.54 29.05 4.83
CA GLY A 78 -9.99 29.15 6.19
C GLY A 78 -10.91 29.92 7.16
N PRO A 79 -10.75 29.73 8.48
CA PRO A 79 -11.43 30.53 9.51
C PRO A 79 -10.84 31.94 9.63
#